data_AF-A0A9P8TYS2-F1
#
_entry.id   AF-A0A9P8TYS2-F1
#
_cell.length_a   1.000
_cell.length_b   1.000
_cell.length_c   1.000
_cell.angle_alpha   90.00
_cell.angle_beta   90.00
_cell.angle_gamma   90.00
#
_symmetry.space_group_name_H-M   'P 1'
#
loop_
_entity.id
_entity.type
_entity.pdbx_description
1 polymer ?
#
loop_
_entity_poly.entity_id
_entity_poly.type
_entity_poly.pdbx_seq_one_letter_code
_entity_poly.pdbx_strand_id
1 'polypeptide(L)'
;MSADYDKIVGFFDFTHRFFERLSMIEDKIPQQKPFQCCVARVFSNMLTICSVAQDLVDGSDRALSVAVRNMEDAVNELTQVVGLTTFRTAKILGEVVQSMNENVEDIISNVTLIGKRTGTIKLDTETIIEQNSGLESKQDALLEMQKEALEKLNEQSRIFNDTVQNFGYVQMGANFGNDFQTSLLKLDVVRLRLARWGQSVGLANVDDVKSVHKVKLALENSEQVRGFLDQVLDLFADAEVASKRFEKRNGNSAAPALDPSEELDSVSASLHQKMQDLVERRQGKMELEQRKWTLYEKKNFSRLTDDISELVDGLIDLFPGLHEDQRKLCEEEVSEMKASKGVLSLLKEVAVDQDKMLSDTIAKATQSTTTYNNNVIFSGSNTGFQIGNNLGEISNVRFGRL
;
A
#
# COMPACT_ATOMS: atom_id res chain seq x y z
N MET A 1 71.57 -77.09 58.22
CA MET A 1 70.26 -76.78 57.62
C MET A 1 70.46 -76.82 56.11
N SER A 2 69.69 -77.67 55.42
CA SER A 2 69.87 -77.94 53.97
C SER A 2 69.35 -76.77 53.14
N ALA A 3 70.00 -76.47 52.02
CA ALA A 3 69.54 -75.48 51.03
C ALA A 3 68.10 -75.74 50.53
N ASP A 4 67.61 -76.97 50.66
CA ASP A 4 66.23 -77.35 50.33
C ASP A 4 65.20 -76.77 51.31
N TYR A 5 65.56 -76.64 52.59
CA TYR A 5 64.68 -76.06 53.62
C TYR A 5 64.43 -74.57 53.34
N ASP A 6 65.48 -73.82 52.98
CA ASP A 6 65.37 -72.40 52.66
C ASP A 6 64.51 -72.14 51.41
N LYS A 7 64.58 -73.04 50.41
CA LYS A 7 63.71 -72.99 49.21
C LYS A 7 62.24 -73.23 49.56
N ILE A 8 61.95 -74.14 50.48
CA ILE A 8 60.58 -74.44 50.92
C ILE A 8 60.02 -73.29 51.75
N VAL A 9 60.81 -72.72 52.66
CA VAL A 9 60.39 -71.54 53.45
C VAL A 9 60.12 -70.36 52.51
N GLY A 10 61.01 -70.10 51.55
CA GLY A 10 60.81 -69.07 50.54
C GLY A 10 59.58 -69.30 49.65
N PHE A 11 59.23 -70.55 49.35
CA PHE A 11 58.00 -70.90 48.63
C PHE A 11 56.74 -70.53 49.42
N PHE A 12 56.69 -70.80 50.72
CA PHE A 12 55.52 -70.46 51.55
C PHE A 12 55.34 -68.95 51.69
N ASP A 13 56.42 -68.21 51.89
CA ASP A 13 56.39 -66.73 51.91
C ASP A 13 55.92 -66.15 50.56
N PHE A 14 56.40 -66.72 49.45
CA PHE A 14 55.96 -66.33 48.10
C PHE A 14 54.47 -66.61 47.89
N THR A 15 54.02 -67.80 48.28
CA THR A 15 52.64 -68.26 48.15
C THR A 15 51.70 -67.34 48.92
N HIS A 16 52.06 -66.98 50.15
CA HIS A 16 51.29 -66.04 50.96
C HIS A 16 51.16 -64.67 50.27
N ARG A 17 52.25 -64.10 49.77
CA ARG A 17 52.24 -62.82 49.04
C ARG A 17 51.43 -62.88 47.74
N PHE A 18 51.45 -64.01 47.04
CA PHE A 18 50.65 -64.20 45.83
C PHE A 18 49.16 -64.17 46.14
N PHE A 19 48.72 -64.90 47.17
CA PHE A 19 47.34 -64.89 47.62
C PHE A 19 46.88 -63.53 48.13
N GLU A 20 47.71 -62.82 48.89
CA GLU A 20 47.42 -61.46 49.35
C GLU A 20 47.17 -60.52 48.16
N ARG A 21 48.05 -60.55 47.14
CA ARG A 21 47.89 -59.76 45.92
C ARG A 21 46.66 -60.16 45.11
N LEU A 22 46.32 -61.45 45.07
CA LEU A 22 45.12 -61.93 44.37
C LEU A 22 43.84 -61.50 45.11
N SER A 23 43.84 -61.50 46.44
CA SER A 23 42.74 -61.03 47.27
C SER A 23 42.52 -59.52 47.13
N MET A 24 43.58 -58.72 47.00
CA MET A 24 43.46 -57.27 46.71
C MET A 24 42.70 -56.96 45.41
N ILE A 25 42.60 -57.93 44.50
CA ILE A 25 41.90 -57.80 43.21
C ILE A 25 40.68 -58.70 43.11
N GLU A 26 40.18 -59.28 44.20
CA GLU A 26 39.09 -60.26 44.21
C GLU A 26 37.81 -59.75 43.53
N ASP A 27 37.42 -58.49 43.80
CA ASP A 27 36.27 -57.83 43.16
C ASP A 27 36.57 -57.27 41.75
N LYS A 28 37.84 -57.32 41.33
CA LYS A 28 38.35 -56.75 40.08
C LYS A 28 39.10 -57.77 39.23
N ILE A 29 38.88 -59.07 39.48
CA ILE A 29 39.55 -60.14 38.75
C ILE A 29 39.24 -59.96 37.26
N PRO A 30 40.25 -59.78 36.39
CA PRO A 30 40.02 -59.65 34.96
C PRO A 30 39.26 -60.88 34.45
N GLN A 31 38.07 -60.70 33.86
CA GLN A 31 37.29 -61.78 33.22
C GLN A 31 37.91 -62.26 31.88
N GLN A 32 39.21 -62.07 31.72
CA GLN A 32 39.93 -62.50 30.54
C GLN A 32 40.42 -63.93 30.76
N LYS A 33 39.99 -64.84 29.88
CA LYS A 33 40.40 -66.25 29.87
C LYS A 33 41.92 -66.46 30.04
N PRO A 34 42.80 -65.66 29.40
CA PRO A 34 44.26 -65.78 29.60
C PRO A 34 44.72 -65.53 31.04
N PHE A 35 44.13 -64.57 31.75
CA PHE A 35 44.47 -64.28 33.15
C PHE A 35 44.10 -65.47 34.05
N GLN A 36 42.89 -66.00 33.89
CA GLN A 36 42.42 -67.17 34.64
C GLN A 36 43.30 -68.41 34.37
N CYS A 37 43.70 -68.62 33.12
CA CYS A 37 44.62 -69.70 32.76
C CYS A 37 46.00 -69.54 33.42
N CYS A 38 46.56 -68.32 33.44
CA CYS A 38 47.85 -68.06 34.07
C CYS A 38 47.79 -68.23 35.59
N VAL A 39 46.74 -67.72 36.23
CA VAL A 39 46.49 -67.93 37.67
C VAL A 39 46.38 -69.43 37.97
N ALA A 40 45.56 -70.18 37.23
CA ALA A 40 45.43 -71.63 37.40
C ALA A 40 46.75 -72.38 37.20
N ARG A 41 47.62 -71.90 36.31
CA ARG A 41 48.96 -72.46 36.09
C ARG A 41 49.91 -72.22 37.27
N VAL A 42 49.88 -71.02 37.86
CA VAL A 42 50.63 -70.71 39.10
C VAL A 42 50.15 -71.63 40.24
N PHE A 43 48.84 -71.78 40.42
CA PHE A 43 48.25 -72.71 41.39
C PHE A 43 48.68 -74.16 41.16
N SER A 44 48.67 -74.62 39.90
CA SER A 44 49.09 -75.97 39.54
C SER A 44 50.58 -76.22 39.86
N ASN A 45 51.43 -75.23 39.60
CA ASN A 45 52.85 -75.29 39.96
C ASN A 45 53.06 -75.28 41.49
N MET A 46 52.25 -74.52 42.25
CA MET A 46 52.29 -74.57 43.72
C MET A 46 51.95 -75.97 44.26
N LEU A 47 50.90 -76.61 43.73
CA LEU A 47 50.54 -77.98 44.10
C LEU A 47 51.63 -78.99 43.73
N THR A 48 52.30 -78.78 42.59
CA THR A 48 53.42 -79.61 42.13
C THR A 48 54.62 -79.47 43.08
N ILE A 49 54.94 -78.26 43.53
CA ILE A 49 55.99 -78.02 44.55
C ILE A 49 55.64 -78.72 45.86
N CYS A 50 54.38 -78.63 46.33
CA CYS A 50 53.93 -79.33 47.52
C CYS A 50 54.09 -80.86 47.40
N SER A 51 53.74 -81.44 46.24
CA SER A 51 53.90 -82.87 45.98
C SER A 51 55.38 -83.29 45.99
N VAL A 52 56.25 -82.53 45.31
CA VAL A 52 57.70 -82.80 45.28
C VAL A 52 58.34 -82.61 46.65
N ALA A 53 57.85 -81.66 47.44
CA ALA A 53 58.32 -81.42 48.81
C ALA A 53 57.86 -82.51 49.80
N GLN A 54 56.74 -83.16 49.54
CA GLN A 54 56.22 -84.27 50.35
C GLN A 54 57.03 -85.57 50.13
N ASP A 55 57.60 -85.76 48.94
CA ASP A 55 58.43 -86.92 48.55
C ASP A 55 59.94 -86.73 48.84
N LEU A 56 60.33 -85.67 49.56
CA LEU A 56 61.73 -85.33 49.91
C LEU A 56 62.44 -86.35 50.83
N VAL A 57 61.85 -87.51 51.08
CA VAL A 57 62.54 -88.66 51.66
C VAL A 57 63.46 -89.36 50.63
N ASP A 58 63.23 -89.20 49.31
CA ASP A 58 64.09 -89.77 48.24
C ASP A 58 64.32 -88.86 46.99
N GLY A 59 63.79 -87.63 46.97
CA GLY A 59 63.87 -86.72 45.82
C GLY A 59 65.09 -85.78 45.81
N SER A 60 65.91 -85.81 44.75
CA SER A 60 67.09 -84.93 44.59
C SER A 60 66.74 -83.45 44.38
N ASP A 61 67.58 -82.53 44.90
CA ASP A 61 67.60 -81.04 44.76
C ASP A 61 67.20 -80.51 43.36
N ARG A 62 67.44 -81.29 42.31
CA ARG A 62 67.10 -80.95 40.92
C ARG A 62 65.59 -80.85 40.67
N ALA A 63 64.77 -81.73 41.25
CA ALA A 63 63.33 -81.77 40.98
C ALA A 63 62.60 -80.57 41.60
N LEU A 64 62.92 -80.24 42.85
CA LEU A 64 62.39 -79.06 43.55
C LEU A 64 62.80 -77.77 42.83
N SER A 65 64.05 -77.67 42.39
CA SER A 65 64.55 -76.51 41.64
C SER A 65 63.85 -76.31 40.28
N VAL A 66 63.49 -77.40 39.59
CA VAL A 66 62.70 -77.34 38.35
C VAL A 66 61.27 -76.90 38.62
N ALA A 67 60.63 -77.42 39.67
CA ALA A 67 59.27 -77.03 40.04
C ALA A 67 59.16 -75.55 40.45
N VAL A 68 60.13 -75.05 41.25
CA VAL A 68 60.23 -73.64 41.62
C VAL A 68 60.45 -72.75 40.39
N ARG A 69 61.34 -73.13 39.47
CA ARG A 69 61.55 -72.38 38.21
C ARG A 69 60.28 -72.32 37.35
N ASN A 70 59.56 -73.43 37.20
CA ASN A 70 58.30 -73.45 36.45
C ASN A 70 57.22 -72.55 37.06
N MET A 71 57.19 -72.44 38.40
CA MET A 71 56.31 -71.50 39.10
C MET A 71 56.70 -70.05 38.83
N GLU A 72 58.00 -69.72 38.93
CA GLU A 72 58.52 -68.37 38.61
C GLU A 72 58.18 -67.98 37.16
N ASP A 73 58.35 -68.90 36.21
CA ASP A 73 57.99 -68.69 34.80
C ASP A 73 56.49 -68.42 34.62
N ALA A 74 55.62 -69.17 35.30
CA ALA A 74 54.16 -68.96 35.24
C ALA A 74 53.73 -67.62 35.88
N VAL A 75 54.42 -67.17 36.92
CA VAL A 75 54.19 -65.87 37.57
C VAL A 75 54.65 -64.72 36.68
N ASN A 76 55.79 -64.89 36.00
CA ASN A 76 56.28 -63.94 35.01
C ASN A 76 55.30 -63.84 33.83
N GLU A 77 54.78 -64.97 33.35
CA GLU A 77 53.72 -65.03 32.32
C GLU A 77 52.47 -64.27 32.77
N LEU A 78 51.98 -64.52 33.99
CA LEU A 78 50.84 -63.81 34.57
C LEU A 78 51.07 -62.30 34.63
N THR A 79 52.25 -61.88 35.09
CA THR A 79 52.63 -60.47 35.21
C THR A 79 52.65 -59.78 33.84
N GLN A 80 53.19 -60.46 32.82
CA GLN A 80 53.20 -59.98 31.44
C GLN A 80 51.79 -59.86 30.85
N VAL A 81 50.92 -60.85 31.10
CA VAL A 81 49.53 -60.85 30.62
C VAL A 81 48.73 -59.69 31.25
N VAL A 82 48.86 -59.48 32.56
CA VAL A 82 48.23 -58.34 33.24
C VAL A 82 48.76 -57.02 32.69
N GLY A 83 50.08 -56.88 32.57
CA GLY A 83 50.70 -55.68 32.02
C GLY A 83 50.23 -55.35 30.60
N LEU A 84 50.14 -56.35 29.73
CA LEU A 84 49.67 -56.18 28.35
C LEU A 84 48.18 -55.82 28.28
N THR A 85 47.34 -56.45 29.12
CA THR A 85 45.91 -56.14 29.18
C THR A 85 45.67 -54.72 29.70
N THR A 86 46.31 -54.34 30.81
CA THR A 86 46.24 -52.97 31.33
C THR A 86 46.72 -51.95 30.31
N PHE A 87 47.82 -52.24 29.60
CA PHE A 87 48.32 -51.38 28.53
C PHE A 87 47.31 -51.23 27.38
N ARG A 88 46.67 -52.33 26.94
CA ARG A 88 45.64 -52.30 25.90
C ARG A 88 44.43 -51.49 26.33
N THR A 89 43.93 -51.68 27.55
CA THR A 89 42.81 -50.90 28.09
C THR A 89 43.17 -49.42 28.22
N ALA A 90 44.37 -49.10 28.72
CA ALA A 90 44.85 -47.73 28.79
C ALA A 90 44.98 -47.08 27.41
N LYS A 91 45.42 -47.84 26.40
CA LYS A 91 45.49 -47.37 25.02
C LYS A 91 44.11 -47.02 24.45
N ILE A 92 43.12 -47.93 24.62
CA ILE A 92 41.74 -47.68 24.17
C ILE A 92 41.15 -46.45 24.88
N LEU A 93 41.35 -46.33 26.19
CA LEU A 93 40.92 -45.15 26.94
C LEU A 93 41.59 -43.87 26.41
N GLY A 94 42.87 -43.92 26.08
CA GLY A 94 43.58 -42.80 25.47
C GLY A 94 42.99 -42.38 24.13
N GLU A 95 42.68 -43.35 23.24
CA GLU A 95 42.05 -43.10 21.94
C GLU A 95 40.65 -42.48 22.11
N VAL A 96 39.84 -42.99 23.04
CA VAL A 96 38.50 -42.44 23.34
C VAL A 96 38.61 -41.02 23.90
N VAL A 97 39.51 -40.77 24.84
CA VAL A 97 39.71 -39.43 25.43
C VAL A 97 40.18 -38.44 24.36
N GLN A 98 41.05 -38.86 23.45
CA GLN A 98 41.49 -38.00 22.35
C GLN A 98 40.33 -37.64 21.42
N SER A 99 39.52 -38.62 21.01
CA SER A 99 38.33 -38.37 20.18
C SER A 99 37.31 -37.47 20.90
N MET A 100 37.12 -37.66 22.20
CA MET A 100 36.27 -36.78 23.01
C MET A 100 36.81 -35.35 23.03
N ASN A 101 38.13 -35.16 23.15
CA ASN A 101 38.74 -33.83 23.14
C ASN A 101 38.50 -33.12 21.81
N GLU A 102 38.67 -33.80 20.68
CA GLU A 102 38.38 -33.27 19.35
C GLU A 102 36.90 -32.84 19.22
N ASN A 103 35.97 -33.69 19.65
CA ASN A 103 34.54 -33.35 19.63
C ASN A 103 34.20 -32.15 20.55
N VAL A 104 34.87 -32.03 21.70
CA VAL A 104 34.68 -30.90 22.62
C VAL A 104 35.15 -29.59 21.99
N GLU A 105 36.30 -29.59 21.31
CA GLU A 105 36.80 -28.41 20.58
C GLU A 105 35.86 -27.99 19.44
N ASP A 106 35.27 -28.95 18.72
CA ASP A 106 34.25 -28.68 17.70
C ASP A 106 32.98 -28.07 18.33
N ILE A 107 32.54 -28.58 19.48
CA ILE A 107 31.41 -28.02 20.23
C ILE A 107 31.72 -26.58 20.67
N ILE A 108 32.91 -26.33 21.22
CA ILE A 108 33.34 -24.98 21.65
C ILE A 108 33.34 -24.01 20.46
N SER A 109 33.84 -24.45 19.30
CA SER A 109 33.85 -23.66 18.07
C SER A 109 32.43 -23.32 17.62
N ASN A 110 31.52 -24.30 17.63
CA ASN A 110 30.11 -24.10 17.29
C ASN A 110 29.39 -23.17 18.27
N VAL A 111 29.62 -23.33 19.58
CA VAL A 111 29.04 -22.45 20.62
C VAL A 111 29.51 -21.01 20.44
N THR A 112 30.80 -20.81 20.12
CA THR A 112 31.35 -19.48 19.84
C THR A 112 30.71 -18.86 18.60
N LEU A 113 30.50 -19.65 17.55
CA LEU A 113 29.81 -19.20 16.34
C LEU A 113 28.34 -18.83 16.62
N ILE A 114 27.63 -19.64 17.41
CA ILE A 114 26.26 -19.35 17.84
C ILE A 114 26.21 -18.04 18.62
N GLY A 115 27.13 -17.83 19.58
CA GLY A 115 27.22 -16.59 20.34
C GLY A 115 27.39 -15.35 19.45
N LYS A 116 28.26 -15.43 18.43
CA LYS A 116 28.43 -14.36 17.43
C LYS A 116 27.13 -14.11 16.65
N ARG A 117 26.47 -15.17 16.15
CA ARG A 117 25.21 -15.05 15.40
C ARG A 117 24.09 -14.46 16.26
N THR A 118 23.98 -14.86 17.53
CA THR A 118 23.01 -14.28 18.48
C THR A 118 23.25 -12.79 18.69
N GLY A 119 24.52 -12.37 18.77
CA GLY A 119 24.87 -10.95 18.84
C GLY A 119 24.40 -10.15 17.62
N THR A 120 24.65 -10.68 16.41
CA THR A 120 24.19 -10.06 15.16
C THR A 120 22.66 -9.97 15.10
N ILE A 121 21.96 -11.08 15.41
CA ILE A 121 20.48 -11.11 15.43
C ILE A 121 19.91 -10.08 16.39
N LYS A 122 20.54 -9.88 17.56
CA LYS A 122 20.10 -8.88 18.52
C LYS A 122 20.20 -7.46 17.94
N LEU A 123 21.33 -7.13 17.32
CA LEU A 123 21.55 -5.82 16.71
C LEU A 123 20.59 -5.56 15.54
N ASP A 124 20.36 -6.57 14.70
CA ASP A 124 19.39 -6.50 13.61
C ASP A 124 17.97 -6.29 14.15
N THR A 125 17.61 -6.98 15.25
CA THR A 125 16.29 -6.84 15.90
C THR A 125 16.09 -5.43 16.46
N GLU A 126 17.10 -4.86 17.13
CA GLU A 126 17.05 -3.48 17.64
C GLU A 126 16.86 -2.48 16.49
N THR A 127 17.58 -2.67 15.37
CA THR A 127 17.43 -1.84 14.16
C THR A 127 16.02 -1.94 13.56
N ILE A 128 15.45 -3.15 13.49
CA ILE A 128 14.09 -3.36 12.98
C ILE A 128 13.06 -2.68 13.88
N ILE A 129 13.21 -2.74 15.21
CA ILE A 129 12.31 -2.07 16.15
C ILE A 129 12.33 -0.55 15.94
N GLU A 130 13.52 0.04 15.81
CA GLU A 130 13.68 1.48 15.55
C GLU A 130 13.01 1.89 14.22
N GLN A 131 13.23 1.10 13.16
CA GLN A 131 12.59 1.33 11.86
C GLN A 131 11.06 1.22 11.93
N ASN A 132 10.53 0.22 12.64
CA ASN A 132 9.09 0.04 12.80
C ASN A 132 8.44 1.20 13.57
N SER A 133 9.08 1.69 14.64
CA SER A 133 8.61 2.89 15.35
C SER A 133 8.60 4.13 14.43
N GLY A 134 9.62 4.28 13.58
CA GLY A 134 9.64 5.35 12.58
C GLY A 134 8.54 5.21 11.51
N LEU A 135 8.17 3.97 11.14
CA LEU A 135 7.06 3.71 10.21
C LEU A 135 5.71 4.05 10.83
N GLU A 136 5.47 3.68 12.09
CA GLU A 136 4.24 4.03 12.83
C GLU A 136 4.07 5.56 12.88
N SER A 137 5.12 6.30 13.26
CA SER A 137 5.06 7.76 13.29
C SER A 137 4.76 8.38 11.92
N LYS A 138 5.32 7.83 10.83
CA LYS A 138 5.02 8.28 9.46
C LYS A 138 3.58 7.95 9.06
N GLN A 139 3.06 6.81 9.48
CA GLN A 139 1.68 6.41 9.22
C GLN A 139 0.69 7.33 9.94
N ASP A 140 0.95 7.67 11.20
CA ASP A 140 0.12 8.62 11.96
C ASP A 140 0.13 10.02 11.34
N ALA A 141 1.32 10.51 10.95
CA ALA A 141 1.44 11.80 10.27
C ALA A 141 0.70 11.82 8.92
N LEU A 142 0.73 10.71 8.18
CA LEU A 142 0.00 10.58 6.91
C LEU A 142 -1.52 10.58 7.15
N LEU A 143 -2.00 9.88 8.18
CA LEU A 143 -3.42 9.85 8.52
C LEU A 143 -3.92 11.23 8.92
N GLU A 144 -3.17 11.98 9.73
CA GLU A 144 -3.57 13.33 10.13
C GLU A 144 -3.57 14.28 8.93
N MET A 145 -2.54 14.22 8.06
CA MET A 145 -2.50 15.01 6.83
C MET A 145 -3.67 14.69 5.88
N GLN A 146 -4.05 13.41 5.75
CA GLN A 146 -5.21 13.01 4.95
C GLN A 146 -6.52 13.54 5.54
N LYS A 147 -6.66 13.52 6.87
CA LYS A 147 -7.83 14.04 7.55
C LYS A 147 -7.96 15.55 7.36
N GLU A 148 -6.88 16.31 7.56
CA GLU A 148 -6.86 17.75 7.32
C GLU A 148 -7.19 18.11 5.86
N ALA A 149 -6.66 17.33 4.90
CA ALA A 149 -6.96 17.53 3.48
C ALA A 149 -8.43 17.27 3.16
N LEU A 150 -9.03 16.23 3.75
CA LEU A 150 -10.45 15.92 3.59
C LEU A 150 -11.34 17.01 4.20
N GLU A 151 -11.02 17.50 5.40
CA GLU A 151 -11.76 18.58 6.05
C GLU A 151 -11.73 19.86 5.21
N LYS A 152 -10.55 20.25 4.70
CA LYS A 152 -10.42 21.40 3.79
C LYS A 152 -11.24 21.21 2.51
N LEU A 153 -11.24 20.01 1.94
CA LEU A 153 -11.99 19.71 0.73
C LEU A 153 -13.50 19.80 0.95
N ASN A 154 -14.00 19.25 2.05
CA ASN A 154 -15.41 19.32 2.41
C ASN A 154 -15.87 20.77 2.62
N GLU A 155 -15.04 21.59 3.26
CA GLU A 155 -15.30 23.01 3.43
C GLU A 155 -15.41 23.73 2.07
N GLN A 156 -14.47 23.48 1.16
CA GLN A 156 -14.49 24.06 -0.19
C GLN A 156 -15.72 23.63 -0.99
N SER A 157 -16.08 22.34 -0.92
CA SER A 157 -17.28 21.82 -1.57
C SER A 157 -18.55 22.49 -1.03
N ARG A 158 -18.62 22.71 0.29
CA ARG A 158 -19.73 23.44 0.91
C ARG A 158 -19.83 24.87 0.40
N ILE A 159 -18.75 25.65 0.46
CA ILE A 159 -18.73 27.05 -0.01
C ILE A 159 -19.13 27.11 -1.50
N PHE A 160 -18.59 26.21 -2.31
CA PHE A 160 -18.95 26.11 -3.73
C PHE A 160 -20.45 25.86 -3.93
N ASN A 161 -21.01 24.87 -3.23
CA ASN A 161 -22.43 24.55 -3.33
C ASN A 161 -23.31 25.72 -2.90
N ASP A 162 -22.98 26.37 -1.78
CA ASP A 162 -23.67 27.58 -1.31
C ASP A 162 -23.62 28.71 -2.36
N THR A 163 -22.47 28.88 -3.01
CA THR A 163 -22.28 29.89 -4.06
C THR A 163 -23.21 29.66 -5.25
N VAL A 164 -23.34 28.42 -5.72
CA VAL A 164 -24.22 28.10 -6.86
C VAL A 164 -25.70 28.14 -6.47
N GLN A 165 -26.04 27.85 -5.21
CA GLN A 165 -27.39 27.98 -4.70
C GLN A 165 -27.86 29.43 -4.63
N ASN A 166 -26.95 30.38 -4.37
CA ASN A 166 -27.31 31.80 -4.28
C ASN A 166 -27.99 32.36 -5.53
N PHE A 167 -27.66 31.84 -6.70
CA PHE A 167 -28.35 32.17 -7.95
C PHE A 167 -29.85 31.84 -7.90
N GLY A 168 -30.25 30.77 -7.20
CA GLY A 168 -31.64 30.36 -7.04
C GLY A 168 -32.46 31.25 -6.11
N TYR A 169 -31.81 32.08 -5.29
CA TYR A 169 -32.48 33.06 -4.42
C TYR A 169 -32.77 34.38 -5.13
N VAL A 170 -32.16 34.63 -6.29
CA VAL A 170 -32.34 35.88 -7.04
C VAL A 170 -33.63 35.85 -7.86
N GLN A 171 -34.49 36.82 -7.64
CA GLN A 171 -35.65 37.14 -8.47
C GLN A 171 -35.40 38.46 -9.21
N MET A 172 -36.14 38.73 -10.28
CA MET A 172 -36.04 40.02 -10.99
C MET A 172 -37.36 40.78 -10.88
N GLY A 173 -37.28 42.09 -10.65
CA GLY A 173 -38.45 42.95 -10.53
C GLY A 173 -39.02 43.36 -11.89
N ALA A 174 -40.31 43.76 -11.93
CA ALA A 174 -40.98 44.17 -13.17
C ALA A 174 -40.32 45.35 -13.91
N ASN A 175 -39.41 46.09 -13.26
CA ASN A 175 -38.56 47.10 -13.89
C ASN A 175 -37.68 46.56 -15.04
N PHE A 176 -37.48 45.24 -15.11
CA PHE A 176 -36.74 44.61 -16.20
C PHE A 176 -37.50 44.69 -17.53
N GLY A 177 -38.83 44.64 -17.51
CA GLY A 177 -39.68 44.69 -18.69
C GLY A 177 -39.18 43.75 -19.79
N ASN A 178 -38.99 44.28 -20.99
CA ASN A 178 -38.55 43.50 -22.16
C ASN A 178 -37.18 42.81 -22.01
N ASP A 179 -36.32 43.27 -21.08
CA ASP A 179 -35.00 42.67 -20.87
C ASP A 179 -35.03 41.54 -19.83
N PHE A 180 -36.19 41.25 -19.22
CA PHE A 180 -36.33 40.22 -18.19
C PHE A 180 -35.84 38.86 -18.69
N GLN A 181 -36.33 38.43 -19.85
CA GLN A 181 -35.98 37.14 -20.45
C GLN A 181 -34.48 37.01 -20.69
N THR A 182 -33.88 37.99 -21.37
CA THR A 182 -32.43 37.98 -21.67
C THR A 182 -31.60 38.04 -20.39
N SER A 183 -32.02 38.82 -19.40
CA SER A 183 -31.30 38.94 -18.12
C SER A 183 -31.38 37.63 -17.32
N LEU A 184 -32.56 37.01 -17.21
CA LEU A 184 -32.72 35.74 -16.52
C LEU A 184 -31.87 34.64 -17.15
N LEU A 185 -31.90 34.52 -18.46
CA LEU A 185 -31.10 33.53 -19.18
C LEU A 185 -29.60 33.80 -19.07
N LYS A 186 -29.16 35.06 -19.03
CA LYS A 186 -27.75 35.40 -18.75
C LYS A 186 -27.34 34.93 -17.35
N LEU A 187 -28.19 35.12 -16.34
CA LEU A 187 -27.93 34.63 -14.98
C LEU A 187 -27.80 33.10 -14.94
N ASP A 188 -28.69 32.39 -15.63
CA ASP A 188 -28.62 30.93 -15.73
C ASP A 188 -27.34 30.45 -16.44
N VAL A 189 -26.87 31.15 -17.47
CA VAL A 189 -25.61 30.82 -18.15
C VAL A 189 -24.43 30.97 -17.19
N VAL A 190 -24.35 32.06 -16.43
CA VAL A 190 -23.28 32.24 -15.42
C VAL A 190 -23.34 31.13 -14.37
N ARG A 191 -24.53 30.78 -13.90
CA ARG A 191 -24.72 29.66 -12.96
C ARG A 191 -24.27 28.33 -13.54
N LEU A 192 -24.66 28.03 -14.79
CA LEU A 192 -24.28 26.81 -15.49
C LEU A 192 -22.76 26.72 -15.67
N ARG A 193 -22.12 27.84 -16.02
CA ARG A 193 -20.67 27.98 -16.15
C ARG A 193 -19.95 27.65 -14.85
N LEU A 194 -20.39 28.23 -13.72
CA LEU A 194 -19.82 27.93 -12.40
C LEU A 194 -20.05 26.47 -12.00
N ALA A 195 -21.25 25.93 -12.24
CA ALA A 195 -21.55 24.52 -11.99
C ALA A 195 -20.67 23.57 -12.81
N ARG A 196 -20.40 23.91 -14.08
CA ARG A 196 -19.51 23.16 -14.97
C ARG A 196 -18.07 23.18 -14.46
N TRP A 197 -17.58 24.34 -14.02
CA TRP A 197 -16.27 24.44 -13.39
C TRP A 197 -16.19 23.51 -12.16
N GLY A 198 -17.16 23.60 -11.24
CA GLY A 198 -17.20 22.76 -10.03
C GLY A 198 -17.23 21.26 -10.31
N GLN A 199 -17.94 20.84 -11.36
CA GLN A 199 -17.92 19.44 -11.82
C GLN A 199 -16.55 19.04 -12.36
N SER A 200 -15.87 19.92 -13.12
CA SER A 200 -14.56 19.63 -13.70
C SER A 200 -13.45 19.46 -12.65
N VAL A 201 -13.52 20.23 -11.55
CA VAL A 201 -12.58 20.11 -10.42
C VAL A 201 -12.96 19.00 -9.44
N GLY A 202 -14.20 18.51 -9.48
CA GLY A 202 -14.73 17.46 -8.62
C GLY A 202 -15.35 17.95 -7.30
N LEU A 203 -15.62 19.25 -7.16
CA LEU A 203 -16.22 19.85 -5.95
C LEU A 203 -17.73 19.68 -5.87
N ALA A 204 -18.40 19.35 -6.97
CA ALA A 204 -19.85 19.31 -7.04
C ALA A 204 -20.50 18.10 -6.33
N ASN A 205 -19.75 17.04 -6.01
CA ASN A 205 -20.32 15.83 -5.40
C ASN A 205 -19.30 15.09 -4.52
N VAL A 206 -18.97 15.69 -3.36
CA VAL A 206 -17.99 15.18 -2.40
C VAL A 206 -18.70 14.47 -1.25
N ASP A 207 -19.11 13.21 -1.47
CA ASP A 207 -19.87 12.44 -0.46
C ASP A 207 -19.03 11.39 0.30
N ASP A 208 -17.83 11.02 -0.17
CA ASP A 208 -17.02 9.93 0.42
C ASP A 208 -15.50 10.17 0.27
N VAL A 209 -14.68 9.50 1.10
CA VAL A 209 -13.20 9.46 1.03
C VAL A 209 -12.70 9.02 -0.35
N LYS A 210 -13.50 8.23 -1.08
CA LYS A 210 -13.22 7.85 -2.48
C LYS A 210 -13.33 9.02 -3.46
N SER A 211 -14.07 10.08 -3.12
CA SER A 211 -14.18 11.30 -3.92
C SER A 211 -12.92 12.16 -3.86
N VAL A 212 -12.10 12.04 -2.81
CA VAL A 212 -10.82 12.75 -2.68
C VAL A 212 -9.89 12.44 -3.85
N HIS A 213 -9.90 11.20 -4.35
CA HIS A 213 -9.08 10.77 -5.49
C HIS A 213 -9.60 11.29 -6.84
N LYS A 214 -10.85 11.74 -6.90
CA LYS A 214 -11.47 12.32 -8.10
C LYS A 214 -11.31 13.83 -8.16
N VAL A 215 -11.05 14.46 -7.02
CA VAL A 215 -10.84 15.90 -6.95
C VAL A 215 -9.49 16.24 -7.54
N LYS A 216 -9.52 17.11 -8.56
CA LYS A 216 -8.32 17.57 -9.27
C LYS A 216 -7.79 18.89 -8.69
N LEU A 217 -8.30 19.29 -7.53
CA LEU A 217 -7.89 20.47 -6.80
C LEU A 217 -6.50 20.26 -6.20
N ALA A 218 -5.50 20.98 -6.70
CA ALA A 218 -4.21 21.07 -6.03
C ALA A 218 -4.37 21.83 -4.70
N LEU A 219 -3.83 21.30 -3.60
CA LEU A 219 -3.89 21.94 -2.28
C LEU A 219 -3.32 23.37 -2.31
N GLU A 220 -2.34 23.63 -3.18
CA GLU A 220 -1.68 24.93 -3.37
C GLU A 220 -2.65 26.02 -3.88
N ASN A 221 -3.66 25.64 -4.67
CA ASN A 221 -4.64 26.58 -5.22
C ASN A 221 -5.90 26.69 -4.34
N SER A 222 -5.99 25.92 -3.25
CA SER A 222 -7.20 25.84 -2.41
C SER A 222 -7.59 27.20 -1.79
N GLU A 223 -6.61 27.95 -1.29
CA GLU A 223 -6.89 29.28 -0.70
C GLU A 223 -7.35 30.30 -1.74
N GLN A 224 -6.80 30.24 -2.96
CA GLN A 224 -7.19 31.13 -4.05
C GLN A 224 -8.61 30.81 -4.52
N VAL A 225 -8.92 29.52 -4.68
CA VAL A 225 -10.28 29.06 -5.00
C VAL A 225 -11.28 29.54 -3.96
N ARG A 226 -10.94 29.39 -2.66
CA ARG A 226 -11.77 29.94 -1.59
C ARG A 226 -11.98 31.43 -1.74
N GLY A 227 -10.90 32.18 -1.95
CA GLY A 227 -10.96 33.63 -2.10
C GLY A 227 -11.85 34.07 -3.25
N PHE A 228 -11.83 33.36 -4.39
CA PHE A 228 -12.74 33.65 -5.50
C PHE A 228 -14.20 33.33 -5.15
N LEU A 229 -14.48 32.19 -4.53
CA LEU A 229 -15.85 31.81 -4.14
C LEU A 229 -16.43 32.75 -3.07
N ASP A 230 -15.63 33.10 -2.04
CA ASP A 230 -16.02 34.06 -1.00
C ASP A 230 -16.32 35.43 -1.63
N GLN A 231 -15.53 35.90 -2.60
CA GLN A 231 -15.83 37.13 -3.33
C GLN A 231 -17.15 37.05 -4.11
N VAL A 232 -17.49 35.90 -4.71
CA VAL A 232 -18.80 35.72 -5.38
C VAL A 232 -19.93 35.81 -4.35
N LEU A 233 -19.77 35.21 -3.17
CA LEU A 233 -20.75 35.31 -2.07
C LEU A 233 -20.93 36.76 -1.61
N ASP A 234 -19.83 37.51 -1.48
CA ASP A 234 -19.85 38.92 -1.10
C ASP A 234 -20.60 39.77 -2.15
N LEU A 235 -20.41 39.51 -3.45
CA LEU A 235 -21.16 40.19 -4.52
C LEU A 235 -22.67 39.95 -4.41
N PHE A 236 -23.09 38.72 -4.09
CA PHE A 236 -24.51 38.43 -3.82
C PHE A 236 -25.02 39.17 -2.58
N ALA A 237 -24.26 39.19 -1.50
CA ALA A 237 -24.64 39.89 -0.27
C ALA A 237 -24.78 41.41 -0.49
N ASP A 238 -23.84 42.02 -1.22
CA ASP A 238 -23.88 43.43 -1.59
C ASP A 238 -25.10 43.75 -2.47
N ALA A 239 -25.41 42.88 -3.43
CA ALA A 239 -26.58 43.02 -4.28
C ALA A 239 -27.90 42.89 -3.51
N GLU A 240 -27.97 41.97 -2.54
CA GLU A 240 -29.13 41.82 -1.64
C GLU A 240 -29.30 43.05 -0.75
N VAL A 241 -28.21 43.60 -0.20
CA VAL A 241 -28.25 44.85 0.58
C VAL A 241 -28.75 46.02 -0.27
N ALA A 242 -28.28 46.13 -1.52
CA ALA A 242 -28.75 47.14 -2.46
C ALA A 242 -30.25 46.97 -2.76
N SER A 243 -30.72 45.74 -2.95
CA SER A 243 -32.13 45.40 -3.13
C SER A 243 -32.98 45.85 -1.94
N LYS A 244 -32.61 45.46 -0.71
CA LYS A 244 -33.33 45.86 0.52
C LYS A 244 -33.40 47.38 0.69
N ARG A 245 -32.34 48.10 0.32
CA ARG A 245 -32.31 49.58 0.34
C ARG A 245 -33.29 50.17 -0.68
N PHE A 246 -33.38 49.57 -1.87
CA PHE A 246 -34.32 49.99 -2.91
C PHE A 246 -35.78 49.76 -2.47
N GLU A 247 -36.10 48.59 -1.94
CA GLU A 247 -37.42 48.27 -1.38
C GLU A 247 -37.83 49.28 -0.30
N LYS A 248 -36.94 49.55 0.66
CA LYS A 248 -37.21 50.50 1.75
C LYS A 248 -37.45 51.93 1.23
N ARG A 249 -36.75 52.33 0.16
CA ARG A 249 -36.89 53.67 -0.43
C ARG A 249 -38.20 53.83 -1.20
N ASN A 250 -38.64 52.79 -1.87
CA ASN A 250 -39.79 52.84 -2.78
C ASN A 250 -41.09 52.29 -2.17
N GLY A 251 -41.02 51.59 -1.04
CA GLY A 251 -42.18 51.06 -0.31
C GLY A 251 -43.11 50.27 -1.22
N ASN A 252 -44.41 50.57 -1.18
CA ASN A 252 -45.44 49.93 -2.02
C ASN A 252 -45.31 50.23 -3.52
N SER A 253 -44.41 51.14 -3.92
CA SER A 253 -44.10 51.43 -5.33
C SER A 253 -42.93 50.60 -5.87
N ALA A 254 -42.34 49.72 -5.06
CA ALA A 254 -41.37 48.74 -5.56
C ALA A 254 -42.09 47.78 -6.53
N ALA A 255 -41.48 47.58 -7.71
CA ALA A 255 -42.02 46.70 -8.73
C ALA A 255 -42.18 45.26 -8.18
N PRO A 256 -43.28 44.55 -8.47
CA PRO A 256 -43.40 43.16 -8.05
C PRO A 256 -42.31 42.30 -8.69
N ALA A 257 -41.93 41.21 -8.03
CA ALA A 257 -41.10 40.17 -8.63
C ALA A 257 -41.85 39.52 -9.80
N LEU A 258 -41.14 39.30 -10.90
CA LEU A 258 -41.66 38.60 -12.08
C LEU A 258 -41.59 37.08 -11.88
N ASP A 259 -42.62 36.37 -12.32
CA ASP A 259 -42.66 34.91 -12.31
C ASP A 259 -42.14 34.37 -13.67
N PRO A 260 -41.02 33.62 -13.69
CA PRO A 260 -40.52 33.01 -14.92
C PRO A 260 -41.54 32.13 -15.65
N SER A 261 -42.49 31.52 -14.94
CA SER A 261 -43.50 30.63 -15.53
C SER A 261 -44.60 31.39 -16.29
N GLU A 262 -44.84 32.66 -15.97
CA GLU A 262 -45.85 33.50 -16.62
C GLU A 262 -45.24 34.44 -17.67
N GLU A 263 -43.99 34.85 -17.48
CA GLU A 263 -43.35 35.93 -18.25
C GLU A 263 -42.46 35.43 -19.40
N LEU A 264 -42.05 34.16 -19.41
CA LEU A 264 -41.19 33.60 -20.45
C LEU A 264 -41.99 33.03 -21.63
N ASP A 265 -41.49 33.26 -22.85
CA ASP A 265 -41.97 32.54 -24.02
C ASP A 265 -41.63 31.03 -23.93
N SER A 266 -42.28 30.19 -24.74
CA SER A 266 -42.10 28.73 -24.70
C SER A 266 -40.66 28.26 -24.93
N VAL A 267 -39.89 28.95 -25.78
CA VAL A 267 -38.49 28.61 -26.09
C VAL A 267 -37.61 28.97 -24.90
N SER A 268 -37.82 30.15 -24.32
CA SER A 268 -37.08 30.68 -23.18
C SER A 268 -37.36 29.92 -21.89
N ALA A 269 -38.63 29.57 -21.64
CA ALA A 269 -39.03 28.71 -20.53
C ALA A 269 -38.39 27.31 -20.65
N SER A 270 -38.39 26.73 -21.86
CA SER A 270 -37.73 25.45 -22.09
C SER A 270 -36.22 25.53 -21.86
N LEU A 271 -35.57 26.62 -22.26
CA LEU A 271 -34.13 26.81 -22.08
C LEU A 271 -33.78 27.02 -20.59
N HIS A 272 -34.52 27.88 -19.89
CA HIS A 272 -34.39 28.08 -18.44
C HIS A 272 -34.48 26.75 -17.68
N GLN A 273 -35.54 25.97 -17.94
CA GLN A 273 -35.73 24.68 -17.26
C GLN A 273 -34.57 23.70 -17.52
N LYS A 274 -34.10 23.60 -18.77
CA LYS A 274 -32.97 22.71 -19.10
C LYS A 274 -31.68 23.09 -18.36
N MET A 275 -31.39 24.38 -18.24
CA MET A 275 -30.22 24.86 -17.50
C MET A 275 -30.36 24.56 -16.00
N GLN A 276 -31.55 24.76 -15.43
CA GLN A 276 -31.85 24.41 -14.04
C GLN A 276 -31.66 22.90 -13.79
N ASP A 277 -32.24 22.04 -14.64
CA ASP A 277 -32.12 20.59 -14.54
C ASP A 277 -30.65 20.12 -14.63
N LEU A 278 -29.85 20.74 -15.50
CA LEU A 278 -28.42 20.47 -15.64
C LEU A 278 -27.65 20.80 -14.36
N VAL A 279 -27.90 21.96 -13.76
CA VAL A 279 -27.24 22.38 -12.52
C VAL A 279 -27.66 21.49 -11.36
N GLU A 280 -28.96 21.18 -11.23
CA GLU A 280 -29.47 20.28 -10.19
C GLU A 280 -28.87 18.87 -10.29
N ARG A 281 -28.70 18.32 -11.50
CA ARG A 281 -28.04 17.02 -11.67
C ARG A 281 -26.58 17.03 -11.25
N ARG A 282 -25.89 18.17 -11.35
CA ARG A 282 -24.47 18.30 -11.01
C ARG A 282 -24.24 18.45 -9.51
N GLN A 283 -25.12 19.17 -8.83
CA GLN A 283 -24.97 19.52 -7.41
C GLN A 283 -25.81 18.64 -6.47
N GLY A 284 -26.72 17.84 -7.01
CA GLY A 284 -27.75 17.18 -6.24
C GLY A 284 -28.93 18.11 -5.97
N LYS A 285 -30.10 17.52 -5.73
CA LYS A 285 -31.27 18.29 -5.30
C LYS A 285 -31.05 18.79 -3.90
N MET A 286 -31.08 20.10 -3.72
CA MET A 286 -31.03 20.74 -2.41
C MET A 286 -32.23 21.66 -2.26
N GLU A 287 -32.94 21.55 -1.15
CA GLU A 287 -34.07 22.42 -0.84
C GLU A 287 -33.55 23.83 -0.54
N LEU A 288 -34.10 24.81 -1.24
CA LEU A 288 -33.79 26.23 -1.05
C LEU A 288 -34.40 26.69 0.28
N GLU A 289 -33.62 26.66 1.36
CA GLU A 289 -34.08 27.10 2.69
C GLU A 289 -34.03 28.63 2.87
N GLN A 290 -33.24 29.36 2.08
CA GLN A 290 -33.13 30.81 2.22
C GLN A 290 -34.25 31.59 1.52
N ARG A 291 -34.48 32.80 2.02
CA ARG A 291 -35.49 33.73 1.51
C ARG A 291 -35.05 34.31 0.17
N LYS A 292 -35.88 34.16 -0.85
CA LYS A 292 -35.69 34.83 -2.15
C LYS A 292 -35.71 36.35 -2.00
N TRP A 293 -34.91 37.03 -2.83
CA TRP A 293 -34.82 38.49 -2.87
C TRP A 293 -34.89 38.99 -4.32
N THR A 294 -35.37 40.23 -4.51
CA THR A 294 -35.66 40.76 -5.85
C THR A 294 -34.63 41.78 -6.29
N LEU A 295 -34.07 41.61 -7.47
CA LEU A 295 -33.16 42.56 -8.10
C LEU A 295 -33.96 43.52 -8.99
N TYR A 296 -33.88 44.81 -8.68
CA TYR A 296 -34.74 45.85 -9.27
C TYR A 296 -34.10 46.65 -10.40
N GLU A 297 -32.77 46.76 -10.41
CA GLU A 297 -32.03 47.67 -11.27
C GLU A 297 -31.15 46.89 -12.24
N LYS A 298 -31.37 47.08 -13.54
CA LYS A 298 -30.57 46.46 -14.62
C LYS A 298 -29.07 46.72 -14.47
N LYS A 299 -28.70 47.93 -14.02
CA LYS A 299 -27.29 48.28 -13.78
C LYS A 299 -26.65 47.40 -12.71
N ASN A 300 -27.36 47.11 -11.62
CA ASN A 300 -26.86 46.24 -10.55
C ASN A 300 -26.78 44.79 -11.04
N PHE A 301 -27.71 44.37 -11.90
CA PHE A 301 -27.67 43.07 -12.54
C PHE A 301 -26.43 42.90 -13.44
N SER A 302 -26.22 43.81 -14.40
CA SER A 302 -25.06 43.73 -15.31
C SER A 302 -23.75 43.71 -14.54
N ARG A 303 -23.60 44.60 -13.54
CA ARG A 303 -22.43 44.60 -12.67
C ARG A 303 -22.24 43.27 -11.94
N LEU A 304 -23.30 42.73 -11.34
CA LEU A 304 -23.24 41.45 -10.64
C LEU A 304 -22.82 40.31 -11.58
N THR A 305 -23.40 40.21 -12.78
CA THR A 305 -23.07 39.14 -13.73
C THR A 305 -21.67 39.28 -14.31
N ASP A 306 -21.23 40.51 -14.58
CA ASP A 306 -19.90 40.78 -15.14
C ASP A 306 -18.82 40.51 -14.08
N ASP A 307 -18.98 41.05 -12.85
CA ASP A 307 -18.03 40.84 -11.74
C ASP A 307 -17.94 39.32 -11.38
N ILE A 308 -19.07 38.59 -11.35
CA ILE A 308 -19.05 37.13 -11.14
C ILE A 308 -18.36 36.42 -12.31
N SER A 309 -18.64 36.81 -13.55
CA SER A 309 -18.00 36.18 -14.72
C SER A 309 -16.48 36.32 -14.67
N GLU A 310 -15.96 37.49 -14.29
CA GLU A 310 -14.53 37.72 -14.09
C GLU A 310 -13.93 36.82 -12.99
N LEU A 311 -14.63 36.64 -11.87
CA LEU A 311 -14.19 35.72 -10.81
C LEU A 311 -14.19 34.26 -11.28
N VAL A 312 -15.18 33.85 -12.09
CA VAL A 312 -15.24 32.51 -12.68
C VAL A 312 -14.16 32.31 -13.74
N ASP A 313 -13.80 33.34 -14.52
CA ASP A 313 -12.62 33.33 -15.39
C ASP A 313 -11.35 33.07 -14.58
N GLY A 314 -11.17 33.79 -13.47
CA GLY A 314 -10.07 33.55 -12.52
C GLY A 314 -10.02 32.11 -12.01
N LEU A 315 -11.17 31.54 -11.62
CA LEU A 315 -11.27 30.15 -11.19
C LEU A 315 -10.88 29.14 -12.29
N ILE A 316 -11.22 29.41 -13.55
CA ILE A 316 -10.87 28.55 -14.68
C ILE A 316 -9.37 28.62 -14.98
N ASP A 317 -8.80 29.83 -14.97
CA ASP A 317 -7.40 30.08 -15.28
C ASP A 317 -6.42 29.45 -14.26
N LEU A 318 -6.88 29.21 -13.03
CA LEU A 318 -6.11 28.44 -12.02
C LEU A 318 -5.88 26.97 -12.42
N PHE A 319 -6.69 26.42 -13.34
CA PHE A 319 -6.67 25.00 -13.70
C PHE A 319 -6.67 24.78 -15.21
N PRO A 320 -5.60 25.19 -15.94
CA PRO A 320 -5.53 25.06 -17.39
C PRO A 320 -5.62 23.60 -17.87
N GLY A 321 -5.17 22.65 -17.04
CA GLY A 321 -5.27 21.22 -17.31
C GLY A 321 -6.71 20.68 -17.38
N LEU A 322 -7.71 21.44 -16.92
CA LEU A 322 -9.12 21.06 -16.92
C LEU A 322 -9.91 21.63 -18.11
N HIS A 323 -9.28 22.41 -18.99
CA HIS A 323 -9.97 23.04 -20.12
C HIS A 323 -10.62 22.01 -21.05
N GLU A 324 -10.01 20.84 -21.22
CA GLU A 324 -10.55 19.78 -22.06
C GLU A 324 -11.72 19.06 -21.40
N ASP A 325 -11.70 18.89 -20.07
CA ASP A 325 -12.84 18.35 -19.33
C ASP A 325 -14.03 19.31 -19.37
N GLN A 326 -13.78 20.61 -19.20
CA GLN A 326 -14.82 21.64 -19.35
C GLN A 326 -15.39 21.68 -20.78
N ARG A 327 -14.55 21.50 -21.81
CA ARG A 327 -15.00 21.42 -23.20
C ARG A 327 -15.96 20.25 -23.43
N LYS A 328 -15.63 19.06 -22.91
CA LYS A 328 -16.51 17.89 -23.01
C LYS A 328 -17.85 18.13 -22.32
N LEU A 329 -17.83 18.75 -21.13
CA LEU A 329 -19.07 19.13 -20.43
C LEU A 329 -19.90 20.16 -21.23
N CYS A 330 -19.26 21.10 -21.94
CA CYS A 330 -19.98 22.01 -22.86
C CYS A 330 -20.63 21.25 -24.02
N GLU A 331 -19.95 20.27 -24.60
CA GLU A 331 -20.49 19.48 -25.72
C GLU A 331 -21.70 18.64 -25.28
N GLU A 332 -21.66 18.11 -24.06
CA GLU A 332 -22.79 17.43 -23.42
C GLU A 332 -23.97 18.39 -23.21
N GLU A 333 -23.74 19.58 -22.63
CA GLU A 333 -24.76 20.62 -22.45
C GLU A 333 -25.46 20.97 -23.77
N VAL A 334 -24.67 21.24 -24.82
CA VAL A 334 -25.19 21.60 -26.16
C VAL A 334 -26.00 20.45 -26.76
N SER A 335 -25.55 19.21 -26.57
CA SER A 335 -26.23 18.01 -27.07
C SER A 335 -27.61 17.84 -26.44
N GLU A 336 -27.75 18.07 -25.14
CA GLU A 336 -29.03 18.01 -24.43
C GLU A 336 -29.99 19.15 -24.83
N MET A 337 -29.43 20.34 -25.12
CA MET A 337 -30.22 21.51 -25.50
C MET A 337 -30.70 21.47 -26.96
N LYS A 338 -30.02 20.71 -27.84
CA LYS A 338 -30.33 20.57 -29.28
C LYS A 338 -31.74 20.05 -29.61
N ALA A 339 -32.40 19.36 -28.68
CA ALA A 339 -33.71 18.75 -28.92
C ALA A 339 -34.85 19.75 -29.25
N SER A 340 -34.67 21.03 -28.92
CA SER A 340 -35.71 22.07 -29.06
C SER A 340 -35.32 23.08 -30.15
N LYS A 341 -36.19 23.29 -31.14
CA LYS A 341 -35.95 24.23 -32.25
C LYS A 341 -35.87 25.67 -31.72
N GLY A 342 -34.84 26.42 -32.13
CA GLY A 342 -34.63 27.82 -31.73
C GLY A 342 -33.86 28.02 -30.42
N VAL A 343 -33.80 27.01 -29.54
CA VAL A 343 -33.11 27.09 -28.24
C VAL A 343 -31.61 27.33 -28.40
N LEU A 344 -30.94 26.67 -29.36
CA LEU A 344 -29.51 26.86 -29.57
C LEU A 344 -29.16 28.28 -30.06
N SER A 345 -30.03 28.89 -30.87
CA SER A 345 -29.81 30.27 -31.33
C SER A 345 -29.91 31.26 -30.17
N LEU A 346 -30.95 31.10 -29.34
CA LEU A 346 -31.15 31.92 -28.14
C LEU A 346 -30.02 31.72 -27.13
N LEU A 347 -29.64 30.47 -26.84
CA LEU A 347 -28.54 30.15 -25.95
C LEU A 347 -27.23 30.77 -26.42
N LYS A 348 -26.95 30.70 -27.72
CA LYS A 348 -25.75 31.32 -28.28
C LYS A 348 -25.74 32.82 -28.01
N GLU A 349 -26.86 33.52 -28.23
CA GLU A 349 -26.99 34.96 -28.00
C GLU A 349 -26.73 35.33 -26.54
N VAL A 350 -27.32 34.62 -25.58
CA VAL A 350 -27.14 34.91 -24.15
C VAL A 350 -25.75 34.50 -23.64
N ALA A 351 -25.11 33.50 -24.27
CA ALA A 351 -23.80 33.01 -23.86
C ALA A 351 -22.62 33.84 -24.39
N VAL A 352 -22.79 34.67 -25.44
CA VAL A 352 -21.67 35.40 -26.07
C VAL A 352 -20.82 36.17 -25.06
N ASP A 353 -21.48 36.89 -24.14
CA ASP A 353 -20.79 37.77 -23.19
C ASP A 353 -20.39 37.06 -21.89
N GLN A 354 -21.06 35.95 -21.55
CA GLN A 354 -20.98 35.34 -20.22
C GLN A 354 -20.22 34.00 -20.22
N ASP A 355 -20.23 33.29 -21.35
CA ASP A 355 -19.63 31.97 -21.51
C ASP A 355 -19.16 31.73 -22.96
N LYS A 356 -17.95 32.23 -23.24
CA LYS A 356 -17.33 32.09 -24.56
C LYS A 356 -17.13 30.64 -24.97
N MET A 357 -16.78 29.75 -24.04
CA MET A 357 -16.57 28.33 -24.33
C MET A 357 -17.86 27.66 -24.82
N LEU A 358 -18.99 27.96 -24.17
CA LEU A 358 -20.29 27.47 -24.58
C LEU A 358 -20.74 28.06 -25.92
N SER A 359 -20.60 29.37 -26.10
CA SER A 359 -20.92 30.07 -27.37
C SER A 359 -20.15 29.47 -28.56
N ASP A 360 -18.84 29.25 -28.41
CA ASP A 360 -17.99 28.63 -29.43
C ASP A 360 -18.41 27.18 -29.72
N THR A 361 -18.78 26.42 -28.69
CA THR A 361 -19.24 25.02 -28.82
C THR A 361 -20.56 24.94 -29.58
N ILE A 362 -21.50 25.86 -29.31
CA ILE A 362 -22.76 25.96 -30.06
C ILE A 362 -22.50 26.37 -31.50
N ALA A 363 -21.57 27.31 -31.75
CA ALA A 363 -21.21 27.72 -33.10
C ALA A 363 -20.67 26.54 -33.92
N LYS A 364 -19.79 25.73 -33.34
CA LYS A 364 -19.28 24.49 -33.95
C LYS A 364 -20.39 23.48 -34.20
N ALA A 365 -21.23 23.18 -33.20
CA ALA A 365 -22.33 22.22 -33.34
C ALA A 365 -23.34 22.62 -34.44
N THR A 366 -23.58 23.93 -34.59
CA THR A 366 -24.47 24.49 -35.61
C THR A 366 -23.84 24.44 -37.02
N GLN A 367 -22.53 24.69 -37.13
CA GLN A 367 -21.77 24.60 -38.38
C GLN A 367 -21.60 23.16 -38.87
N SER A 368 -21.37 22.20 -37.98
CA SER A 368 -21.28 20.77 -38.33
C SER A 368 -22.58 20.23 -38.96
N THR A 369 -23.71 20.86 -38.65
CA THR A 369 -25.02 20.52 -39.24
C THR A 369 -25.21 21.12 -40.64
N THR A 370 -24.37 22.09 -41.04
CA THR A 370 -24.39 22.73 -42.38
C THR A 370 -23.35 22.16 -43.36
N THR A 371 -22.62 21.10 -42.97
CA THR A 371 -21.82 20.33 -43.93
C THR A 371 -22.76 19.65 -44.92
N TYR A 372 -22.91 20.26 -46.09
CA TYR A 372 -23.60 19.69 -47.24
C TYR A 372 -23.11 18.25 -47.46
N ASN A 373 -24.02 17.27 -47.40
CA ASN A 373 -23.84 16.00 -48.08
C ASN A 373 -23.76 16.32 -49.59
N ASN A 374 -22.58 16.70 -50.06
CA ASN A 374 -22.29 16.86 -51.48
C ASN A 374 -22.25 15.48 -52.12
N ASN A 375 -23.42 14.89 -52.36
CA ASN A 375 -23.55 13.83 -53.34
C ASN A 375 -23.28 14.45 -54.71
N VAL A 376 -22.07 14.24 -55.22
CA VAL A 376 -21.75 14.57 -56.60
C VAL A 376 -22.41 13.51 -57.49
N ILE A 377 -23.59 13.82 -58.02
CA ILE A 377 -24.28 12.96 -58.99
C ILE A 377 -23.93 13.46 -60.38
N PHE A 378 -23.21 12.63 -61.14
CA PHE A 378 -23.00 12.86 -62.56
C PHE A 378 -24.12 12.20 -63.34
N SER A 379 -24.90 13.00 -64.07
CA SER A 379 -25.87 12.51 -65.04
C SER A 379 -25.51 13.02 -66.43
N GLY A 380 -25.42 12.11 -67.41
CA GLY A 380 -25.10 12.43 -68.81
C GLY A 380 -23.80 11.79 -69.31
N SER A 381 -23.53 11.91 -70.62
CA SER A 381 -22.23 11.54 -71.21
C SER A 381 -21.22 12.65 -70.95
N ASN A 382 -20.35 12.44 -69.97
CA ASN A 382 -19.27 13.35 -69.62
C ASN A 382 -17.92 12.70 -69.96
N THR A 383 -17.06 13.42 -70.69
CA THR A 383 -15.66 13.01 -70.93
C THR A 383 -14.73 14.08 -70.37
N GLY A 384 -13.91 13.71 -69.39
CA GLY A 384 -12.97 14.59 -68.72
C GLY A 384 -12.19 13.88 -67.61
N PHE A 385 -11.09 14.48 -67.14
CA PHE A 385 -10.31 14.00 -66.00
C PHE A 385 -10.64 14.84 -64.77
N GLN A 386 -11.04 14.20 -63.68
CA GLN A 386 -11.38 14.88 -62.43
C GLN A 386 -10.36 14.56 -61.35
N ILE A 387 -9.86 15.60 -60.68
CA ILE A 387 -9.00 15.49 -59.51
C ILE A 387 -9.80 16.03 -58.33
N GLY A 388 -10.02 15.21 -57.31
CA GLY A 388 -10.64 15.60 -56.05
C GLY A 388 -9.83 15.03 -54.90
N ASN A 389 -9.72 15.79 -53.80
CA ASN A 389 -9.08 15.33 -52.58
C ASN A 389 -10.16 15.04 -51.53
N ASN A 390 -10.18 13.82 -51.00
CA ASN A 390 -11.11 13.41 -49.95
C ASN A 390 -10.29 13.10 -48.69
N LEU A 391 -10.64 13.74 -47.58
CA LEU A 391 -10.13 13.43 -46.25
C LEU A 391 -11.24 12.74 -45.46
N GLY A 392 -11.25 11.40 -45.52
CA GLY A 392 -12.24 10.54 -44.86
C GLY A 392 -12.24 9.11 -45.39
N GLU A 393 -12.95 8.21 -44.71
CA GLU A 393 -13.10 6.82 -45.14
C GLU A 393 -14.25 6.70 -46.15
N ILE A 394 -13.92 6.23 -47.35
CA ILE A 394 -14.90 6.06 -48.44
C ILE A 394 -15.45 4.64 -48.37
N SER A 395 -16.77 4.50 -48.17
CA SER A 395 -17.47 3.21 -48.23
C SER A 395 -18.56 3.21 -49.32
N ASN A 396 -18.90 2.02 -49.83
CA ASN A 396 -19.95 1.79 -50.84
C ASN A 396 -19.75 2.44 -52.23
N VAL A 397 -18.52 2.59 -52.71
CA VAL A 397 -18.28 2.98 -54.11
C VAL A 397 -18.52 1.78 -55.03
N ARG A 398 -19.45 1.92 -55.99
CA ARG A 398 -19.64 0.97 -57.09
C ARG A 398 -19.29 1.65 -58.40
N PHE A 399 -18.18 1.26 -59.00
CA PHE A 399 -17.91 1.56 -60.40
C PHE A 399 -18.72 0.59 -61.25
N GLY A 400 -19.61 1.12 -62.09
CA GLY A 400 -20.34 0.31 -63.06
C GLY A 400 -19.34 -0.42 -63.96
N ARG A 401 -19.51 -1.74 -64.10
CA ARG A 401 -18.74 -2.53 -65.08
C ARG A 401 -19.18 -2.10 -66.47
N LEU A 402 -18.22 -1.74 -67.32
CA LEU A 402 -18.41 -1.43 -68.74
C LEU A 402 -19.00 -2.62 -69.50
#